data_AF-A0A6G1IUU0-F1
#
_entry.id   AF-A0A6G1IUU0-F1
#
_cell.length_a   1.000
_cell.length_b   1.000
_cell.length_c   1.000
_cell.angle_alpha   90.00
_cell.angle_beta   90.00
_cell.angle_gamma   90.00
#
_symmetry.space_group_name_H-M   'P 1'
#
loop_
_entity.id
_entity.type
_entity.pdbx_description
1 polymer ?
#
loop_
_entity_poly.entity_id
_entity_poly.type
_entity_poly.pdbx_seq_one_letter_code
_entity_poly.pdbx_strand_id
1 'polypeptide(L)'
;MTSPTPKGNKFCNAALRVANLDRSASFYADVLGMKELHRTALEKTDLVFLGYPDSFDANTPLSRREGVLELVAKKNSYEDGGNAHYHSNSGFIKLAFHVSNLPEFMKRVREKDVKVVKEAGASDAPQAVASFLHCEPADLRSDTALWEALKEVCFVEDPDGYLIEIVPY
;
A
#
# COMPACT_ATOMS: atom_id res chain seq x y z
N MET A 1 -31.78 0.57 -21.86
CA MET A 1 -32.29 0.63 -20.47
C MET A 1 -31.11 0.85 -19.56
N THR A 2 -30.99 2.01 -18.91
CA THR A 2 -29.92 2.25 -17.92
C THR A 2 -30.33 1.60 -16.61
N SER A 3 -29.60 0.58 -16.16
CA SER A 3 -29.78 0.04 -14.82
C SER A 3 -29.61 1.16 -13.80
N PRO A 4 -30.46 1.27 -12.77
CA PRO A 4 -30.32 2.31 -11.76
C PRO A 4 -28.97 2.17 -11.05
N THR A 5 -28.22 3.27 -10.97
CA THR A 5 -26.95 3.32 -10.26
C THR A 5 -27.16 2.96 -8.79
N PRO A 6 -26.46 1.95 -8.24
CA PRO A 6 -26.51 1.65 -6.81
C PRO A 6 -26.09 2.88 -5.99
N LYS A 7 -26.99 3.39 -5.15
CA LYS A 7 -26.70 4.52 -4.24
C LYS A 7 -26.34 3.98 -2.86
N GLY A 8 -25.31 4.55 -2.25
CA GLY A 8 -24.92 4.24 -0.86
C GLY A 8 -23.87 3.15 -0.70
N ASN A 9 -23.36 2.56 -1.79
CA ASN A 9 -22.22 1.65 -1.74
C ASN A 9 -20.94 2.43 -1.44
N LYS A 10 -20.04 1.82 -0.66
CA LYS A 10 -18.75 2.38 -0.24
C LYS A 10 -17.65 1.34 -0.39
N PHE A 11 -16.44 1.78 -0.69
CA PHE A 11 -15.27 0.89 -0.71
C PHE A 11 -14.60 0.90 0.67
N CYS A 12 -14.78 -0.19 1.42
CA CYS A 12 -14.37 -0.24 2.82
C CYS A 12 -12.87 -0.47 2.98
N ASN A 13 -12.38 -1.62 2.50
CA ASN A 13 -11.04 -2.10 2.82
C ASN A 13 -10.36 -2.84 1.66
N ALA A 14 -9.03 -2.81 1.69
CA ALA A 14 -8.17 -3.72 0.95
C ALA A 14 -7.36 -4.55 1.96
N ALA A 15 -7.19 -5.85 1.68
CA ALA A 15 -6.51 -6.77 2.58
C ALA A 15 -5.16 -7.23 2.00
N LEU A 16 -4.09 -7.07 2.77
CA LEU A 16 -2.74 -7.53 2.45
C LEU A 16 -2.32 -8.65 3.39
N ARG A 17 -1.63 -9.65 2.85
CA ARG A 17 -1.09 -10.74 3.64
C ARG A 17 0.35 -10.42 4.01
N VAL A 18 0.64 -10.34 5.31
CA VAL A 18 1.94 -9.89 5.82
C VAL A 18 2.60 -10.96 6.69
N ALA A 19 3.93 -11.02 6.69
CA ALA A 19 4.68 -12.02 7.44
C ALA A 19 4.67 -11.74 8.94
N ASN A 20 4.68 -10.45 9.31
CA ASN A 20 4.70 -9.97 10.70
C ASN A 20 3.78 -8.75 10.85
N LEU A 21 2.69 -8.89 11.61
CA LEU A 21 1.72 -7.82 11.81
C LEU A 21 2.30 -6.59 12.48
N ASP A 22 3.14 -6.75 13.49
CA ASP A 22 3.64 -5.61 14.26
C ASP A 22 4.67 -4.82 13.47
N ARG A 23 5.52 -5.50 12.70
CA ARG A 23 6.45 -4.87 11.76
C ARG A 23 5.70 -4.06 10.70
N SER A 24 4.70 -4.67 10.06
CA SER A 24 3.96 -4.01 8.97
C SER A 24 3.05 -2.92 9.52
N ALA A 25 2.35 -3.14 10.64
CA ALA A 25 1.55 -2.09 11.30
C ALA A 25 2.40 -0.89 11.74
N SER A 26 3.61 -1.14 12.29
CA SER A 26 4.54 -0.06 12.64
C SER A 26 5.01 0.71 11.42
N PHE A 27 5.27 0.04 10.29
CA PHE A 27 5.57 0.73 9.03
C PHE A 27 4.45 1.67 8.61
N TYR A 28 3.21 1.19 8.52
CA TYR A 28 2.08 2.03 8.09
C TYR A 28 1.77 3.15 9.10
N ALA A 29 2.02 2.93 10.39
CA ALA A 29 1.83 3.94 11.42
C ALA A 29 2.94 5.01 11.40
N ASP A 30 4.19 4.59 11.36
CA ASP A 30 5.34 5.51 11.47
C ASP A 30 5.60 6.22 10.15
N VAL A 31 5.63 5.49 9.04
CA VAL A 31 6.00 6.02 7.73
C VAL A 31 4.83 6.79 7.13
N LEU A 32 3.65 6.17 7.12
CA LEU A 32 2.46 6.73 6.47
C LEU A 32 1.54 7.49 7.44
N GLY A 33 1.68 7.33 8.76
CA GLY A 33 0.87 8.07 9.74
C GLY A 33 -0.51 7.45 10.03
N MET A 34 -0.76 6.23 9.56
CA MET A 34 -2.01 5.51 9.85
C MET A 34 -2.13 5.16 11.34
N LYS A 35 -3.35 4.88 11.81
CA LYS A 35 -3.62 4.44 13.18
C LYS A 35 -4.25 3.07 13.19
N GLU A 36 -3.87 2.24 14.17
CA GLU A 36 -4.56 0.99 14.45
C GLU A 36 -5.97 1.29 14.94
N LEU A 37 -6.96 0.82 14.17
CA LEU A 37 -8.38 0.99 14.44
C LEU A 37 -8.94 -0.19 15.22
N HIS A 38 -8.45 -1.39 14.90
CA HIS A 38 -8.88 -2.63 15.51
C HIS A 38 -7.84 -3.72 15.27
N ARG A 39 -7.72 -4.65 16.22
CA ARG A 39 -6.93 -5.86 16.11
C ARG A 39 -7.72 -7.03 16.67
N THR A 40 -7.65 -8.17 15.99
CA THR A 40 -8.32 -9.38 16.43
C THR A 40 -7.49 -10.62 16.09
N ALA A 41 -7.55 -11.60 16.98
CA ALA A 41 -6.90 -12.89 16.81
C ALA A 41 -7.97 -13.94 16.54
N LEU A 42 -7.83 -14.65 15.42
CA LEU A 42 -8.66 -15.79 15.05
C LEU A 42 -7.84 -17.09 15.17
N GLU A 43 -8.51 -18.23 15.04
CA GLU A 43 -7.88 -19.54 15.18
C GLU A 43 -6.69 -19.74 14.24
N LYS A 44 -6.80 -19.27 12.99
CA LYS A 44 -5.80 -19.51 11.93
C LYS A 44 -5.02 -18.25 11.51
N THR A 45 -5.54 -17.07 11.84
CA THR A 45 -4.99 -15.80 11.37
C THR A 45 -5.16 -14.70 12.41
N ASP A 46 -4.22 -13.77 12.42
CA ASP A 46 -4.34 -12.51 13.14
C ASP A 46 -4.60 -11.38 12.15
N LEU A 47 -5.41 -10.40 12.57
CA LEU A 47 -5.83 -9.27 11.74
C LEU A 47 -5.53 -7.95 12.44
N VAL A 48 -5.04 -6.96 11.69
CA VAL A 48 -4.92 -5.57 12.12
C VAL A 48 -5.56 -4.66 11.07
N PHE A 49 -6.42 -3.75 11.51
CA PHE A 49 -7.07 -2.76 10.67
C PHE A 49 -6.47 -1.39 10.92
N LEU A 50 -6.01 -0.73 9.87
CA LEU A 50 -5.38 0.59 9.90
C LEU A 50 -6.18 1.59 9.08
N GLY A 51 -6.21 2.86 9.50
CA GLY A 51 -6.78 3.95 8.73
C GLY A 51 -6.32 5.32 9.21
N TYR A 52 -6.62 6.38 8.44
CA TYR A 52 -6.28 7.74 8.81
C TYR A 52 -7.30 8.36 9.78
N PRO A 53 -6.84 9.15 10.76
CA PRO A 53 -7.71 9.80 11.72
C PRO A 53 -8.60 10.88 11.09
N ASP A 54 -8.14 11.53 10.01
CA ASP A 54 -8.84 12.64 9.34
C ASP A 54 -10.15 12.22 8.67
N SER A 55 -10.36 10.91 8.54
CA SER A 55 -11.67 10.37 8.17
C SER A 55 -12.69 10.36 9.33
N PHE A 56 -12.34 10.76 10.57
CA PHE A 56 -13.13 10.35 11.73
C PHE A 56 -13.22 11.22 13.00
N ASP A 57 -14.48 11.48 13.38
CA ASP A 57 -14.98 11.19 14.72
C ASP A 57 -14.52 9.78 15.17
N ALA A 58 -13.72 9.74 16.25
CA ALA A 58 -13.13 8.54 16.82
C ALA A 58 -14.16 7.42 17.09
N ASN A 59 -15.44 7.74 17.26
CA ASN A 59 -16.51 6.78 17.56
C ASN A 59 -17.07 6.04 16.34
N THR A 60 -16.64 6.37 15.11
CA THR A 60 -17.23 5.67 13.96
C THR A 60 -16.74 4.22 13.90
N PRO A 61 -17.66 3.24 13.88
CA PRO A 61 -17.30 1.84 13.80
C PRO A 61 -16.58 1.49 12.50
N LEU A 62 -15.69 0.49 12.57
CA LEU A 62 -14.91 -0.01 11.43
C LEU A 62 -15.75 -0.25 10.16
N SER A 63 -16.97 -0.77 10.32
CA SER A 63 -17.91 -1.09 9.23
C SER A 63 -18.44 0.12 8.45
N ARG A 64 -18.21 1.34 8.94
CA ARG A 64 -18.64 2.59 8.27
C ARG A 64 -17.46 3.40 7.72
N ARG A 65 -16.26 2.83 7.74
CA ARG A 65 -15.02 3.46 7.29
C ARG A 65 -14.72 3.11 5.85
N GLU A 66 -14.15 4.07 5.13
CA GLU A 66 -13.57 3.90 3.79
C GLU A 66 -12.06 4.02 3.91
N GLY A 67 -11.32 3.42 2.97
CA GLY A 67 -9.86 3.51 2.97
C GLY A 67 -9.18 2.80 4.14
N VAL A 68 -9.77 1.69 4.60
CA VAL A 68 -9.17 0.85 5.65
C VAL A 68 -8.18 -0.12 5.02
N LEU A 69 -6.99 -0.24 5.60
CA LEU A 69 -6.03 -1.28 5.27
C LEU A 69 -6.17 -2.43 6.27
N GLU A 70 -6.45 -3.63 5.78
CA GLU A 70 -6.51 -4.85 6.58
C GLU A 70 -5.21 -5.64 6.38
N LEU A 71 -4.46 -5.85 7.45
CA LEU A 71 -3.26 -6.69 7.44
C LEU A 71 -3.61 -8.06 8.03
N VAL A 72 -3.22 -9.11 7.31
CA VAL A 72 -3.55 -10.50 7.65
C VAL A 72 -2.26 -11.31 7.80
N ALA A 73 -2.01 -11.85 8.99
CA ALA A 73 -0.94 -12.82 9.21
C ALA A 73 -1.51 -14.21 9.49
N LYS A 74 -0.95 -15.24 8.84
CA LYS A 74 -1.23 -16.65 9.15
C LYS A 74 -0.50 -16.98 10.45
N LYS A 75 -1.13 -17.74 11.35
CA LYS A 75 -0.43 -18.30 12.51
C LYS A 75 0.76 -19.15 12.02
N ASN A 76 1.89 -19.07 12.72
CA ASN A 76 3.15 -19.76 12.38
C ASN A 76 3.72 -19.38 10.99
N SER A 77 3.39 -18.20 10.46
CA SER A 77 3.94 -17.69 9.19
C SER A 77 5.47 -17.69 9.14
N TYR A 78 6.15 -17.54 10.28
CA TYR A 78 7.61 -17.54 10.38
C TYR A 78 8.27 -18.89 10.04
N GLU A 79 7.55 -20.02 10.19
CA GLU A 79 8.11 -21.36 10.02
C GLU A 79 8.05 -21.87 8.57
N ASP A 80 7.11 -21.34 7.77
CA ASP A 80 6.85 -21.76 6.37
C ASP A 80 7.60 -20.90 5.33
N GLY A 81 8.55 -20.06 5.76
CA GLY A 81 9.26 -19.11 4.88
C GLY A 81 8.57 -17.75 4.71
N GLY A 82 7.61 -17.41 5.58
CA GLY A 82 6.99 -16.09 5.63
C GLY A 82 5.96 -15.84 4.53
N ASN A 83 5.01 -14.96 4.80
CA ASN A 83 4.03 -14.54 3.79
C ASN A 83 4.63 -13.73 2.61
N ALA A 84 5.96 -13.51 2.61
CA ALA A 84 6.72 -12.70 1.65
C ALA A 84 6.61 -13.17 0.19
N HIS A 85 6.05 -14.36 -0.06
CA HIS A 85 5.88 -14.90 -1.41
C HIS A 85 4.42 -15.01 -1.88
N TYR A 86 3.42 -14.67 -1.05
CA TYR A 86 2.03 -14.80 -1.49
C TYR A 86 1.58 -13.70 -2.45
N HIS A 87 2.15 -12.49 -2.35
CA HIS A 87 1.69 -11.39 -3.20
C HIS A 87 2.09 -11.56 -4.67
N SER A 88 3.20 -12.24 -4.97
CA SER A 88 3.75 -12.36 -6.32
C SER A 88 2.83 -13.12 -7.28
N ASN A 89 1.90 -13.91 -6.73
CA ASN A 89 0.92 -14.68 -7.51
C ASN A 89 -0.51 -14.09 -7.44
N SER A 90 -0.69 -12.92 -6.82
CA SER A 90 -2.03 -12.37 -6.55
C SER A 90 -2.61 -11.52 -7.69
N GLY A 91 -1.76 -10.98 -8.58
CA GLY A 91 -2.13 -9.96 -9.56
C GLY A 91 -2.45 -8.59 -8.96
N PHE A 92 -2.39 -8.43 -7.63
CA PHE A 92 -2.51 -7.12 -6.97
C PHE A 92 -1.23 -6.31 -7.22
N ILE A 93 -1.38 -5.11 -7.78
CA ILE A 93 -0.24 -4.33 -8.26
C ILE A 93 0.32 -3.42 -7.16
N LYS A 94 -0.53 -2.58 -6.56
CA LYS A 94 -0.06 -1.53 -5.63
C LYS A 94 -1.16 -1.00 -4.73
N LEU A 95 -0.75 -0.42 -3.60
CA LEU A 95 -1.50 0.60 -2.89
C LEU A 95 -1.08 1.99 -3.39
N ALA A 96 -1.94 2.99 -3.19
CA ALA A 96 -1.63 4.38 -3.50
C ALA A 96 -2.06 5.29 -2.35
N PHE A 97 -1.19 6.23 -1.99
CA PHE A 97 -1.42 7.19 -0.91
C PHE A 97 -1.12 8.61 -1.39
N HIS A 98 -1.99 9.53 -0.99
CA HIS A 98 -1.68 10.95 -1.09
C HIS A 98 -0.85 11.41 0.10
N VAL A 99 0.18 12.22 -0.16
CA VAL A 99 0.97 12.88 0.88
C VAL A 99 1.02 14.38 0.62
N SER A 100 0.77 15.18 1.66
CA SER A 100 0.74 16.64 1.57
C SER A 100 2.13 17.29 1.54
N ASN A 101 3.17 16.55 1.94
CA ASN A 101 4.55 17.02 1.96
C ASN A 101 5.50 15.88 1.55
N LEU A 102 5.70 15.73 0.22
CA LEU A 102 6.55 14.69 -0.33
C LEU A 102 8.01 14.78 0.17
N PRO A 103 8.67 15.94 0.25
CA PRO A 103 10.02 16.03 0.83
C PRO A 103 10.14 15.48 2.26
N GLU A 104 9.19 15.83 3.13
CA GLU A 104 9.18 15.35 4.51
C GLU A 104 8.90 13.84 4.59
N PHE A 105 7.97 13.36 3.77
CA PHE A 105 7.70 11.93 3.64
C PHE A 105 8.97 11.17 3.21
N MET A 106 9.68 11.64 2.18
CA MET A 106 10.91 11.00 1.70
C MET A 106 12.06 11.07 2.71
N LYS A 107 12.12 12.12 3.53
CA LYS A 107 13.05 12.16 4.67
C LYS A 107 12.75 11.01 5.64
N ARG A 108 11.48 10.80 6.00
CA ARG A 108 11.06 9.73 6.92
C ARG A 108 11.32 8.33 6.35
N VAL A 109 11.05 8.12 5.06
CA VAL A 109 11.37 6.90 4.32
C VAL A 109 12.85 6.55 4.46
N ARG A 110 13.74 7.52 4.26
CA ARG A 110 15.19 7.32 4.40
C ARG A 110 15.62 7.07 5.85
N GLU A 111 15.08 7.81 6.81
CA GLU A 111 15.38 7.62 8.24
C GLU A 111 14.96 6.25 8.78
N LYS A 112 13.92 5.66 8.18
CA LYS A 112 13.37 4.35 8.55
C LYS A 112 13.90 3.21 7.69
N ASP A 113 14.90 3.47 6.84
CA ASP A 113 15.50 2.48 5.91
C ASP A 113 14.47 1.76 5.03
N VAL A 114 13.45 2.51 4.59
CA VAL A 114 12.42 2.00 3.68
C VAL A 114 12.98 1.93 2.27
N LYS A 115 12.72 0.81 1.59
CA LYS A 115 13.18 0.60 0.21
C LYS A 115 12.46 1.53 -0.75
N VAL A 116 13.21 2.44 -1.35
CA VAL A 116 12.75 3.31 -2.45
C VAL A 116 12.91 2.56 -3.77
N VAL A 117 11.81 2.38 -4.48
CA VAL A 117 11.77 1.76 -5.81
C VAL A 117 12.01 2.79 -6.90
N LYS A 118 11.41 3.98 -6.75
CA LYS A 118 11.56 5.10 -7.67
C LYS A 118 11.40 6.42 -6.92
N GLU A 119 12.35 7.33 -7.10
CA GLU A 119 12.25 8.71 -6.64
C GLU A 119 11.27 9.52 -7.53
N ALA A 120 10.61 10.52 -6.95
CA ALA A 120 9.83 11.48 -7.74
C ALA A 120 10.78 12.32 -8.63
N GLY A 121 10.37 12.56 -9.88
CA GLY A 121 11.20 13.25 -10.87
C GLY A 121 12.42 12.48 -11.37
N ALA A 122 12.60 11.21 -10.96
CA ALA A 122 13.69 10.37 -11.46
C ALA A 122 13.62 10.24 -12.99
N SER A 123 14.77 10.42 -13.65
CA SER A 123 14.88 10.29 -15.11
C SER A 123 14.88 8.83 -15.60
N ASP A 124 15.08 7.86 -14.69
CA ASP A 124 15.13 6.43 -15.00
C ASP A 124 14.77 5.62 -13.74
N ALA A 125 13.71 4.81 -13.81
CA ALA A 125 13.43 3.71 -12.86
C ALA A 125 12.69 2.52 -13.52
N PRO A 126 12.99 2.14 -14.78
CA PRO A 126 12.06 1.35 -15.56
C PRO A 126 12.04 -0.12 -15.14
N GLN A 127 13.12 -0.73 -14.65
CA GLN A 127 13.12 -2.17 -14.39
C GLN A 127 12.11 -2.59 -13.30
N ALA A 128 12.12 -1.90 -12.16
CA ALA A 128 11.22 -2.24 -11.07
C ALA A 128 9.76 -1.89 -11.42
N VAL A 129 9.53 -0.70 -11.99
CA VAL A 129 8.19 -0.28 -12.43
C VAL A 129 7.63 -1.20 -13.52
N ALA A 130 8.46 -1.60 -14.48
CA ALA A 130 8.07 -2.52 -15.55
C ALA A 130 7.70 -3.90 -14.99
N SER A 131 8.44 -4.37 -14.00
CA SER A 131 8.14 -5.63 -13.30
C SER A 131 6.75 -5.60 -12.65
N PHE A 132 6.35 -4.48 -12.03
CA PHE A 132 5.02 -4.33 -11.43
C PHE A 132 3.90 -4.14 -12.45
N LEU A 133 4.17 -3.49 -13.57
CA LEU A 133 3.21 -3.28 -14.65
C LEU A 133 3.14 -4.46 -15.63
N HIS A 134 3.91 -5.53 -15.38
CA HIS A 134 4.06 -6.67 -16.28
C HIS A 134 4.41 -6.26 -17.72
N CYS A 135 5.31 -5.29 -17.87
CA CYS A 135 5.86 -4.86 -19.16
C CYS A 135 7.39 -4.93 -19.16
N GLU A 136 8.00 -4.68 -20.32
CA GLU A 136 9.45 -4.54 -20.44
C GLU A 136 9.87 -3.08 -20.20
N PRO A 137 11.09 -2.81 -19.69
CA PRO A 137 11.63 -1.47 -19.56
C PRO A 137 11.57 -0.63 -20.85
N ALA A 138 11.68 -1.29 -22.00
CA ALA A 138 11.58 -0.66 -23.32
C ALA A 138 10.16 -0.12 -23.58
N ASP A 139 9.13 -0.79 -23.09
CA ASP A 139 7.73 -0.38 -23.26
C ASP A 139 7.49 0.95 -22.54
N LEU A 140 8.00 1.10 -21.31
CA LEU A 140 7.93 2.35 -20.53
C LEU A 140 8.61 3.54 -21.22
N ARG A 141 9.63 3.28 -22.04
CA ARG A 141 10.34 4.33 -22.81
C ARG A 141 9.59 4.73 -24.06
N SER A 142 8.82 3.80 -24.64
CA SER A 142 8.06 4.03 -25.86
C SER A 142 6.67 4.65 -25.61
N ASP A 143 6.08 4.39 -24.43
CA ASP A 143 4.81 4.97 -24.01
C ASP A 143 5.03 6.27 -23.21
N THR A 144 5.07 7.38 -23.93
CA THR A 144 5.28 8.72 -23.34
C THR A 144 4.16 9.12 -22.37
N ALA A 145 2.92 8.67 -22.59
CA ALA A 145 1.79 9.01 -21.72
C ALA A 145 1.90 8.31 -20.37
N LEU A 146 2.27 7.02 -20.38
CA LEU A 146 2.56 6.26 -19.17
C LEU A 146 3.75 6.86 -18.41
N TRP A 147 4.81 7.25 -19.10
CA TRP A 147 5.98 7.86 -18.47
C TRP A 147 5.66 9.20 -17.79
N GLU A 148 4.93 10.09 -18.45
CA GLU A 148 4.54 11.38 -17.85
C GLU A 148 3.64 11.19 -16.62
N ALA A 149 2.75 10.19 -16.63
CA ALA A 149 1.96 9.85 -15.45
C ALA A 149 2.82 9.35 -14.26
N LEU A 150 3.92 8.65 -14.55
CA LEU A 150 4.80 8.08 -13.52
C LEU A 150 5.86 9.06 -13.01
N LYS A 151 6.12 10.15 -13.72
CA LYS A 151 7.23 11.07 -13.46
C LYS A 151 7.16 11.69 -12.06
N GLU A 152 5.98 12.21 -11.70
CA GLU A 152 5.76 12.96 -10.47
C GLU A 152 5.52 12.07 -9.24
N VAL A 153 5.24 10.78 -9.43
CA VAL A 153 4.99 9.85 -8.32
C VAL A 153 6.27 9.17 -7.84
N CYS A 154 6.32 8.88 -6.56
CA CYS A 154 7.35 8.06 -5.94
C CYS A 154 6.80 6.66 -5.69
N PHE A 155 7.67 5.65 -5.75
CA PHE A 155 7.34 4.29 -5.33
C PHE A 155 8.27 3.82 -4.22
N VAL A 156 7.69 3.21 -3.20
CA VAL A 156 8.39 2.52 -2.10
C VAL A 156 7.81 1.12 -1.93
N GLU A 157 8.54 0.25 -1.24
CA GLU A 157 8.03 -1.05 -0.80
C GLU A 157 7.72 -1.05 0.69
N ASP A 158 6.62 -1.70 1.07
CA ASP A 158 6.35 -2.06 2.46
C ASP A 158 7.32 -3.18 2.94
N PRO A 159 7.30 -3.56 4.23
CA PRO A 159 8.21 -4.59 4.76
C PRO A 159 8.03 -5.98 4.15
N ASP A 160 6.94 -6.21 3.42
CA ASP A 160 6.60 -7.48 2.79
C ASP A 160 6.74 -7.44 1.26
N GLY A 161 7.17 -6.31 0.68
CA GLY A 161 7.46 -6.15 -0.75
C GLY A 161 6.29 -5.62 -1.58
N TYR A 162 5.17 -5.21 -0.95
CA TYR A 162 4.07 -4.58 -1.65
C TYR A 162 4.47 -3.19 -2.15
N LEU A 163 4.18 -2.92 -3.43
CA LEU A 163 4.41 -1.61 -4.01
C LEU A 163 3.43 -0.59 -3.45
N ILE A 164 3.97 0.56 -3.05
CA ILE A 164 3.21 1.71 -2.60
C ILE A 164 3.55 2.90 -3.49
N GLU A 165 2.56 3.41 -4.20
CA GLU A 165 2.62 4.67 -4.92
C GLU A 165 2.34 5.83 -3.98
N ILE A 166 3.19 6.84 -4.07
CA ILE A 166 3.10 8.07 -3.30
C ILE A 166 2.80 9.20 -4.28
N VAL A 167 1.58 9.72 -4.17
CA VAL A 167 1.06 10.78 -5.01
C VAL A 167 1.11 12.09 -4.23
N PRO A 168 1.89 13.09 -4.64
CA PRO A 168 1.83 14.41 -4.00
C PRO A 168 0.41 14.99 -4.15
N TYR A 169 -0.12 15.58 -3.08
CA TYR A 169 -1.42 16.25 -3.04
C TYR A 169 -1.27 17.69 -2.54
#